data_AF-A0A961UFQ2-F1
#
_entry.id   AF-A0A961UFQ2-F1
#
_cell.length_a   1.000
_cell.length_b   1.000
_cell.length_c   1.000
_cell.angle_alpha   90.00
_cell.angle_beta   90.00
_cell.angle_gamma   90.00
#
_symmetry.space_group_name_H-M   'P 1'
#
loop_
_entity.id
_entity.type
_entity.pdbx_description
1 polymer ?
#
loop_
_entity_poly.entity_id
_entity_poly.type
_entity_poly.pdbx_seq_one_letter_code
_entity_poly.pdbx_strand_id
1 'polypeptide(L)' 'MSIERHAGMMQLVCDCGATQPETYEHEDFDVMVADARDAGWKISKMAGEWEHTCPDCAEAARRRPHGRLL' A
#
# COMPACT_ATOMS: atom_id res chain seq x y z
N MET A 1 -2.05 -6.98 4.33
CA MET A 1 -1.73 -6.39 3.01
C MET A 1 -1.50 -7.51 2.01
N SER A 2 -2.15 -7.48 0.84
CA SER A 2 -1.93 -8.45 -0.22
C SER A 2 -1.83 -7.76 -1.58
N ILE A 3 -1.02 -8.31 -2.48
CA ILE A 3 -1.03 -7.96 -3.90
C ILE A 3 -1.99 -8.95 -4.57
N GLU A 4 -3.17 -8.48 -4.97
CA GLU A 4 -4.12 -9.31 -5.70
C GLU A 4 -3.75 -9.35 -7.19
N ARG A 5 -3.74 -10.55 -7.76
CA ARG A 5 -3.46 -10.79 -9.18
C ARG A 5 -4.77 -11.03 -9.91
N HIS A 6 -5.23 -10.05 -10.67
CA HIS A 6 -6.39 -10.20 -11.55
C HIS A 6 -5.91 -10.28 -12.99
N ALA A 7 -6.07 -11.44 -13.64
CA ALA A 7 -5.76 -11.63 -15.06
C ALA A 7 -4.34 -11.21 -15.50
N GLY A 8 -3.33 -11.33 -14.63
CA GLY A 8 -1.95 -10.91 -14.90
C GLY A 8 -1.61 -9.50 -14.42
N MET A 9 -2.62 -8.73 -14.01
CA MET A 9 -2.48 -7.39 -13.46
C MET A 9 -2.36 -7.43 -11.94
N MET A 10 -1.57 -6.52 -11.39
CA MET A 10 -1.32 -6.29 -9.97
C MET A 10 -2.01 -5.00 -9.53
N GLN A 11 -2.56 -5.03 -8.33
CA GLN A 11 -3.14 -3.88 -7.67
C GLN A 11 -2.83 -3.96 -6.18
N LEU A 12 -2.49 -2.82 -5.58
CA LEU A 12 -2.33 -2.74 -4.13
C LEU A 12 -3.69 -2.74 -3.44
N VAL A 13 -3.83 -3.65 -2.49
CA VAL A 13 -5.00 -3.74 -1.61
C VAL A 13 -4.55 -3.62 -0.16
N CYS A 14 -5.07 -2.61 0.53
CA CYS A 14 -4.85 -2.38 1.96
C CYS A 14 -5.77 -3.30 2.79
N ASP A 15 -5.40 -3.62 4.02
CA ASP A 15 -6.21 -4.49 4.90
C ASP A 15 -7.61 -3.94 5.24
N CYS A 16 -7.83 -2.64 5.05
CA CYS A 16 -9.14 -2.02 5.19
C CYS A 16 -10.05 -2.23 3.96
N GLY A 17 -9.55 -2.89 2.90
CA GLY A 17 -10.23 -3.08 1.63
C GLY A 17 -10.06 -1.94 0.63
N ALA A 18 -9.34 -0.88 1.00
CA ALA A 18 -9.00 0.18 0.05
C ALA A 18 -8.07 -0.36 -1.03
N THR A 19 -8.34 -0.02 -2.28
CA THR A 19 -7.51 -0.39 -3.43
C THR A 19 -6.99 0.85 -4.13
N GLN A 20 -5.81 0.77 -4.73
CA GLN A 20 -5.33 1.83 -5.62
C GLN A 20 -6.21 1.88 -6.89
N PRO A 21 -6.38 3.03 -7.55
CA PRO A 21 -7.31 3.16 -8.67
C PRO A 21 -6.90 2.36 -9.92
N GLU A 22 -5.60 2.18 -10.14
CA GLU A 22 -5.03 1.60 -11.36
C GLU A 22 -4.50 0.18 -11.14
N THR A 23 -4.47 -0.62 -12.21
CA THR A 23 -3.92 -1.98 -12.23
C THR A 23 -2.72 -2.04 -13.18
N TYR A 24 -1.68 -2.78 -12.82
CA TYR A 24 -0.38 -2.77 -13.52
C TYR A 24 0.05 -4.16 -13.94
N GLU A 25 0.78 -4.31 -15.05
CA GLU A 25 1.39 -5.60 -15.36
C GLU A 25 2.51 -5.93 -14.37
N HIS A 26 2.89 -7.21 -14.27
CA HIS A 26 3.93 -7.64 -13.34
C HIS A 26 5.29 -6.95 -13.58
N GLU A 27 5.61 -6.64 -14.83
CA GLU A 27 6.83 -5.94 -15.22
C GLU A 27 6.83 -4.45 -14.84
N ASP A 28 5.66 -3.86 -14.63
CA ASP A 28 5.48 -2.45 -14.26
C ASP A 28 5.44 -2.24 -12.74
N PHE A 29 6.00 -3.16 -11.95
CA PHE A 29 5.99 -3.06 -10.49
C PHE A 29 6.59 -1.74 -9.98
N ASP A 30 7.70 -1.28 -10.56
CA ASP A 30 8.33 -0.02 -10.15
C ASP A 30 7.46 1.21 -10.47
N VAL A 31 6.72 1.16 -11.59
CA VAL A 31 5.75 2.20 -11.98
C VAL A 31 4.58 2.21 -10.99
N MET A 32 4.04 1.03 -10.68
CA MET A 32 2.99 0.86 -9.67
C MET A 32 3.39 1.47 -8.32
N VAL A 33 4.63 1.22 -7.86
CA VAL A 33 5.14 1.79 -6.60
C VAL A 33 5.27 3.31 -6.68
N ALA A 34 5.69 3.86 -7.83
CA ALA A 34 5.81 5.29 -8.03
C ALA A 34 4.45 5.99 -8.00
N ASP A 35 3.47 5.49 -8.75
CA ASP A 35 2.12 6.05 -8.82
C ASP A 35 1.40 5.94 -7.48
N ALA A 36 1.51 4.80 -6.81
CA ALA A 36 0.89 4.65 -5.49
C ALA A 36 1.50 5.63 -4.47
N ARG A 37 2.81 5.91 -4.55
CA ARG A 37 3.44 6.96 -3.72
C ARG A 37 2.92 8.36 -4.05
N ASP A 38 2.73 8.68 -5.32
CA ASP A 38 2.15 9.95 -5.76
C ASP A 38 0.70 10.10 -5.24
N ALA A 39 -0.07 9.00 -5.29
CA ALA A 39 -1.40 8.89 -4.71
C ALA A 39 -1.43 8.86 -3.17
N GLY A 40 -0.28 9.03 -2.50
CA GLY A 40 -0.17 9.14 -1.04
C GLY A 40 -0.09 7.82 -0.28
N TRP A 41 0.01 6.67 -0.97
CA TRP A 41 0.20 5.38 -0.32
C TRP A 41 1.57 5.32 0.35
N LYS A 42 1.60 4.69 1.53
CA LYS A 42 2.84 4.39 2.23
C LYS A 42 3.35 3.03 1.79
N ILE A 43 4.35 3.03 0.91
CA ILE A 43 4.99 1.81 0.41
C ILE A 43 6.47 1.78 0.82
N SER A 44 6.83 0.72 1.52
CA SER A 44 8.17 0.49 2.06
C SER A 44 8.57 -0.96 1.88
N LYS A 45 9.88 -1.20 1.73
CA LYS A 45 10.45 -2.55 1.77
C LYS A 45 11.06 -2.79 3.15
N MET A 46 10.54 -3.75 3.91
CA MET A 46 11.03 -4.11 5.24
C MET A 46 11.43 -5.58 5.25
N ALA A 47 12.64 -5.87 5.71
CA ALA A 47 13.20 -7.24 5.76
C ALA A 47 13.16 -8.04 4.44
N GLY A 48 13.10 -7.36 3.29
CA GLY A 48 13.02 -7.99 1.97
C GLY A 48 11.59 -8.13 1.43
N GLU A 49 10.59 -7.85 2.25
CA GLU A 49 9.16 -7.89 1.92
C GLU A 49 8.63 -6.49 1.66
N TRP A 50 7.63 -6.38 0.79
CA TRP A 50 6.97 -5.10 0.50
C TRP A 50 5.73 -4.94 1.39
N GLU A 51 5.66 -3.81 2.08
CA GLU A 51 4.51 -3.39 2.88
C GLU A 51 3.92 -2.10 2.30
N HIS A 52 2.59 -2.06 2.19
CA HIS A 52 1.84 -0.96 1.60
C HIS A 52 0.58 -0.60 2.39
N THR A 53 0.45 0.66 2.82
CA THR A 53 -0.74 1.16 3.53
C THR A 53 -1.41 2.26 2.72
N CYS A 54 -2.75 2.26 2.65
CA CYS A 54 -3.47 3.35 2.01
C CYS A 54 -3.32 4.68 2.78
N PRO A 55 -3.57 5.84 2.14
CA PRO A 55 -3.44 7.15 2.78
C PRO A 55 -4.26 7.26 4.08
N ASP A 56 -5.52 6.82 4.07
CA ASP A 56 -6.41 6.88 5.24
C ASP A 56 -5.87 6.08 6.42
N CYS A 57 -5.43 4.84 6.20
CA CYS A 57 -4.88 4.01 7.26
C CYS A 57 -3.51 4.52 7.73
N ALA A 58 -2.69 5.06 6.83
CA ALA A 58 -1.41 5.67 7.19
C ALA A 58 -1.61 6.92 8.05
N GLU A 59 -2.59 7.77 7.69
CA GLU A 59 -2.96 8.95 8.47
C GLU A 59 -3.59 8.57 9.82
N ALA A 60 -4.46 7.56 9.86
CA ALA A 60 -5.02 7.04 11.11
C ALA A 60 -3.93 6.52 12.05
N ALA A 61 -2.93 5.81 11.52
CA ALA A 61 -1.78 5.34 12.30
C ALA A 61 -0.94 6.51 12.85
N ARG A 62 -0.71 7.57 12.05
CA ARG A 62 -0.01 8.78 12.51
C ARG A 62 -0.78 9.53 13.60
N ARG A 63 -2.11 9.64 13.46
CA ARG A 63 -2.99 10.32 14.42
C ARG A 63 -3.18 9.58 15.72
N ARG A 64 -2.79 8.31 15.78
CA ARG A 64 -2.65 7.54 17.01
C ARG A 64 -1.18 7.64 17.44
N PRO A 65 -0.73 8.74 18.09
CA PRO A 65 0.53 8.64 18.81
C PRO A 65 0.35 7.48 19.79
N HIS A 66 1.31 6.57 19.83
CA HIS A 66 1.33 5.45 20.77
C HIS A 66 1.01 5.97 22.18
N GLY A 67 -0.27 5.91 22.53
CA GLY A 67 -0.82 6.38 23.79
C GLY A 67 -0.55 5.30 24.79
N ARG A 68 0.55 5.48 25.53
CA ARG A 68 0.77 5.07 26.92
C ARG A 68 -0.10 3.89 27.37
N LEU A 69 0.50 2.70 27.40
CA LEU A 69 0.08 1.65 28.34
C LEU A 69 -0.03 2.30 29.73
N LEU A 70 -1.26 2.48 30.22
CA LEU A 70 -1.57 2.75 31.63
C LEU A 70 -1.85 1.41 32.29
#